data_AF-A0A970PXY2-F1
#
_entry.id   AF-A0A970PXY2-F1
#
_cell.length_a   1.000
_cell.length_b   1.000
_cell.length_c   1.000
_cell.angle_alpha   90.00
_cell.angle_beta   90.00
_cell.angle_gamma   90.00
#
_symmetry.space_group_name_H-M   'P 1'
#
loop_
_entity.id
_entity.type
_entity.pdbx_description
1 polymer ?
#
loop_
_entity_poly.entity_id
_entity_poly.type
_entity_poly.pdbx_seq_one_letter_code
_entity_poly.pdbx_strand_id
1 'polypeptide(L)' 'MNMKKFILIDGMSLVFRSYYALFNSNLKSPSGEQTAAVFGFANALTSILERDKPDYIS' A
#
# COMPACT_ATOMS: atom_id res chain seq x y z
N MET A 1 -10.51 -2.69 -30.09
CA MET A 1 -10.75 -1.97 -28.82
C MET A 1 -9.51 -2.11 -27.95
N ASN A 2 -9.01 -1.02 -27.37
CA ASN A 2 -7.92 -1.11 -26.41
C ASN A 2 -8.50 -1.59 -25.07
N MET A 3 -8.05 -2.73 -24.53
CA MET A 3 -8.57 -3.25 -23.26
C MET A 3 -8.05 -2.39 -22.11
N LYS A 4 -8.97 -1.79 -21.36
CA LYS A 4 -8.64 -1.01 -20.16
C LYS A 4 -8.44 -1.93 -18.96
N LYS A 5 -7.37 -1.71 -18.20
CA LYS A 5 -7.04 -2.48 -16.99
C LYS A 5 -7.55 -1.76 -15.74
N PHE A 6 -8.41 -2.43 -14.98
CA PHE A 6 -8.93 -1.96 -13.69
C PHE A 6 -8.40 -2.87 -12.58
N ILE A 7 -7.88 -2.28 -11.50
CA ILE A 7 -7.44 -3.01 -10.30
C ILE A 7 -8.34 -2.61 -9.13
N LEU A 8 -8.83 -3.60 -8.39
CA LEU A 8 -9.56 -3.42 -7.15
C LEU A 8 -8.65 -3.81 -5.97
N ILE A 9 -8.47 -2.89 -5.03
CA ILE A 9 -7.66 -3.10 -3.83
C ILE A 9 -8.58 -3.39 -2.64
N ASP A 10 -8.38 -4.52 -1.96
CA ASP A 10 -8.88 -4.69 -0.60
C ASP A 10 -7.96 -3.92 0.37
N GLY A 11 -8.36 -2.68 0.66
CA GLY A 11 -7.57 -1.74 1.45
C GLY A 11 -7.31 -2.23 2.87
N MET A 12 -8.33 -2.79 3.55
CA MET A 12 -8.19 -3.23 4.93
C MET A 12 -7.23 -4.42 5.03
N SER A 13 -7.37 -5.39 4.14
CA SER A 13 -6.48 -6.55 4.05
C SER A 13 -5.03 -6.13 3.76
N LEU A 14 -4.82 -5.13 2.90
CA LEU A 14 -3.49 -4.63 2.55
C LEU A 14 -2.85 -3.84 3.70
N VAL A 15 -3.60 -2.98 4.39
CA VAL A 15 -3.12 -2.25 5.58
C VAL A 15 -2.74 -3.21 6.69
N PHE A 16 -3.58 -4.22 6.95
CA PHE A 16 -3.31 -5.22 8.01
C PHE A 16 -2.03 -6.00 7.72
N ARG A 17 -1.84 -6.49 6.48
CA ARG A 17 -0.57 -7.12 6.08
C ARG A 17 0.63 -6.19 6.26
N SER A 18 0.49 -4.93 5.87
CA SER A 18 1.55 -3.93 5.97
C SER A 18 1.93 -3.65 7.43
N TYR A 19 0.95 -3.57 8.33
CA TYR A 19 1.16 -3.41 9.76
C TYR A 19 1.99 -4.56 10.33
N TYR A 20 1.59 -5.82 10.11
CA TYR A 20 2.33 -6.96 10.67
C TYR A 20 3.69 -7.19 10.01
N ALA A 21 3.83 -6.87 8.72
CA ALA A 21 5.11 -6.95 8.04
C ALA A 21 6.16 -5.98 8.62
N LEU A 22 5.70 -4.81 9.11
CA LEU A 22 6.58 -3.75 9.58
C LEU A 22 6.41 -3.44 11.08
N PHE A 23 5.73 -4.29 11.85
CA PHE A 23 5.42 -4.03 13.26
C PHE A 23 6.67 -3.77 14.11
N ASN A 24 7.79 -4.42 13.78
CA ASN A 24 9.07 -4.27 14.48
C ASN A 24 10.02 -3.24 13.83
N SER A 25 9.58 -2.49 12.81
CA SER A 25 10.43 -1.53 12.07
C SER A 25 10.73 -0.24 12.85
N ASN A 26 10.07 -0.04 14.00
CA ASN A 26 10.19 1.14 14.87
C ASN A 26 9.97 2.49 14.16
N LEU A 27 9.33 2.47 12.99
CA LEU A 27 9.02 3.65 12.18
C LEU A 27 8.00 4.52 12.91
N LYS A 28 8.42 5.76 13.19
CA LYS A 28 7.62 6.77 13.88
C LYS A 28 7.80 8.14 13.23
N SER A 29 6.79 8.98 13.33
CA SER A 29 6.88 10.40 12.97
C SER A 29 7.76 11.15 13.99
N PRO A 30 8.15 12.42 13.70
CA PRO A 30 8.84 13.27 14.67
C PRO A 30 8.05 13.51 15.98
N SER A 31 6.71 13.40 15.95
CA SER A 31 5.85 13.46 17.14
C SER A 31 5.75 12.14 17.90
N GLY A 32 6.37 11.06 17.41
CA GLY A 32 6.38 9.74 18.03
C GLY A 32 5.24 8.81 17.60
N GLU A 33 4.36 9.24 16.69
CA GLU A 33 3.26 8.43 16.17
C GLU A 33 3.77 7.29 15.28
N GLN A 34 3.22 6.08 15.43
CA GLN A 34 3.65 4.93 14.61
C GLN A 34 3.19 5.08 13.16
N THR A 35 4.13 4.94 12.22
CA THR A 35 3.86 5.14 10.78
C THR A 35 4.12 3.90 9.92
N ALA A 36 4.58 2.80 10.55
CA ALA A 36 4.98 1.57 9.86
C ALA A 36 3.91 1.02 8.89
N ALA A 37 2.65 0.94 9.33
CA ALA A 37 1.57 0.41 8.50
C ALA A 37 1.28 1.28 7.27
N VAL A 38 1.26 2.61 7.46
CA VAL A 38 1.02 3.58 6.38
C VAL A 38 2.15 3.53 5.37
N PHE A 39 3.40 3.47 5.86
CA PHE A 39 4.58 3.32 5.00
C PHE A 39 4.55 2.03 4.18
N GLY A 40 4.26 0.89 4.81
CA GLY A 40 4.16 -0.39 4.11
C GLY A 40 3.02 -0.42 3.08
N PHE A 41 1.87 0.15 3.43
CA PHE A 41 0.72 0.24 2.54
C PHE A 41 1.05 1.08 1.31
N ALA A 42 1.64 2.27 1.51
CA ALA A 42 2.04 3.15 0.41
C ALA A 42 3.05 2.48 -0.52
N ASN A 43 4.06 1.80 0.02
CA ASN A 43 5.05 1.08 -0.79
C ASN A 43 4.43 -0.05 -1.61
N ALA A 44 3.51 -0.82 -1.00
CA ALA A 44 2.82 -1.90 -1.70
C ALA A 44 1.93 -1.35 -2.83
N LEU A 45 1.19 -0.28 -2.56
CA LEU A 45 0.35 0.38 -3.56
C LEU A 45 1.19 0.95 -4.72
N THR A 46 2.27 1.68 -4.43
CA THR A 46 3.18 2.21 -5.45
C THR A 46 3.76 1.08 -6.30
N SER A 47 4.19 -0.02 -5.67
CA SER A 47 4.71 -1.20 -6.38
C SER A 47 3.69 -1.80 -7.36
N ILE A 48 2.42 -1.87 -6.95
CA ILE A 48 1.32 -2.36 -7.82
C ILE A 48 1.12 -1.40 -9.00
N LEU A 49 1.06 -0.09 -8.75
CA LEU A 49 0.86 0.92 -9.79
C LEU A 49 2.00 0.92 -10.82
N GLU A 50 3.24 0.84 -10.37
CA GLU A 50 4.42 0.85 -11.25
C GLU A 50 4.53 -0.44 -12.08
N ARG A 51 4.26 -1.59 -11.47
CA ARG A 51 4.34 -2.90 -12.12
C ARG A 51 3.20 -3.10 -13.10
N ASP A 52 1.97 -2.85 -12.68
CA ASP A 52 0.79 -3.27 -13.41
C ASP A 52 0.24 -2.18 -14.33
N LYS A 53 0.59 -0.90 -14.11
CA LYS A 53 0.19 0.27 -14.90
C LYS A 53 -1.31 0.24 -15.27
N PRO A 54 -2.21 0.18 -14.27
CA PRO A 54 -3.65 0.13 -14.54
C PRO A 54 -4.14 1.46 -15.11
N ASP A 55 -5.22 1.41 -15.90
CA ASP A 55 -5.93 2.62 -16.33
C ASP A 55 -6.81 3.20 -15.20
N TYR A 56 -7.23 2.34 -14.26
CA TYR A 56 -8.13 2.69 -13.17
C TYR A 56 -7.82 1.87 -11.92
N ILE A 57 -8.04 2.47 -10.76
CA ILE A 57 -7.92 1.80 -9.46
C ILE A 57 -9.10 2.17 -8.57
N SER A 58 -9.53 1.23 -7.74
CA SER A 58 -10.52 1.43 -6.69
C SER A 58 -10.14 0.71 -5.41
#